data_AF-A0A0S8DF69-F1
#
_entry.id   AF-A0A0S8DF69-F1
#
_cell.length_a   1.000
_cell.length_b   1.000
_cell.length_c   1.000
_cell.angle_alpha   90.00
_cell.angle_beta   90.00
_cell.angle_gamma   90.00
#
_symmetry.space_group_name_H-M   'P 1'
#
loop_
_entity.id
_entity.type
_entity.pdbx_description
1 polymer ?
#
loop_
_entity_poly.entity_id
_entity_poly.type
_entity_poly.pdbx_seq_one_letter_code
_entity_poly.pdbx_strand_id
1 'polypeptide(L)'
;MLRALIYLACFALILGLAGEVSADDFRWDNSSGDSLWRTGENWDLNRAPGAGDALYVDWIRDPTEIIIDADTEAQCNSITLSNDSAGGQGYVHLHMTGGTFVADNLIRIGREELGMFTLDAGDVTCSAFQLGRKDPSKGVVIINGGTITVGTNTRVPRGGSQGSELHLNGGTLYTNGLVMNDPDDALSGTNGSMDIAGGVMVLTGEEDQTEKIKGYVQNGWITAYGVKSGELLEDGRLALVQMDFDLTNPGMTTVWASAGDPTQARSPMPADGSTVQLAHATALEFTPGGSAIWHDVYLGSDQDAVTAADTSDTTGRGP
;
A
#
# COMPACT_ATOMS: atom_id res chain seq x y z
N MET A 1 -59.55 -13.41 -19.16
CA MET A 1 -58.66 -12.56 -18.36
C MET A 1 -57.26 -13.14 -18.47
N LEU A 2 -56.44 -12.59 -19.38
CA LEU A 2 -55.05 -12.96 -19.57
C LEU A 2 -54.21 -11.70 -19.30
N ARG A 3 -53.33 -11.78 -18.30
CA ARG A 3 -52.31 -10.79 -17.93
C ARG A 3 -51.23 -10.78 -19.04
N ALA A 4 -50.90 -9.66 -19.67
CA ALA A 4 -50.21 -8.45 -19.22
C ALA A 4 -48.72 -8.44 -19.64
N LEU A 5 -48.42 -7.45 -20.48
CA LEU A 5 -47.18 -6.71 -20.69
C LEU A 5 -45.93 -7.39 -21.29
N ILE A 6 -45.71 -7.00 -22.55
CA ILE A 6 -44.45 -6.83 -23.26
C ILE A 6 -43.54 -5.86 -22.47
N TYR A 7 -42.31 -6.27 -22.16
CA TYR A 7 -41.22 -5.35 -21.83
C TYR A 7 -40.04 -5.58 -22.77
N LEU A 8 -39.87 -4.61 -23.65
CA LEU A 8 -38.71 -4.34 -24.49
C LEU A 8 -37.66 -3.67 -23.59
N ALA A 9 -36.53 -4.31 -23.34
CA ALA A 9 -35.38 -3.66 -22.72
C ALA A 9 -34.27 -3.56 -23.78
N CYS A 10 -34.09 -2.35 -24.28
CA CYS A 10 -33.05 -1.97 -25.22
C CYS A 10 -31.68 -2.25 -24.62
N PHE A 11 -30.96 -3.25 -25.14
CA PHE A 11 -29.53 -3.38 -24.93
C PHE A 11 -28.84 -2.31 -25.80
N ALA A 12 -28.56 -1.15 -25.22
CA ALA A 12 -27.68 -0.16 -25.82
C ALA A 12 -26.25 -0.70 -25.73
N LEU A 13 -25.84 -1.45 -26.75
CA LEU A 13 -24.46 -1.85 -26.98
C LEU A 13 -23.69 -0.59 -27.42
N ILE A 14 -23.14 0.16 -26.47
CA ILE A 14 -22.14 1.19 -26.78
C ILE A 14 -20.85 0.45 -27.12
N LEU A 15 -20.70 0.06 -28.39
CA LEU A 15 -19.38 -0.20 -28.95
C LEU A 15 -18.67 1.17 -28.99
N GLY A 16 -17.87 1.46 -27.98
CA GLY A 16 -16.83 2.47 -28.11
C GLY A 16 -15.91 2.03 -29.26
N LEU A 17 -15.88 2.82 -30.32
CA LEU A 17 -14.79 2.80 -31.29
C LEU A 17 -13.51 3.08 -30.48
N ALA A 18 -12.79 2.04 -30.08
CA ALA A 18 -11.39 2.17 -29.71
C ALA A 18 -10.65 2.54 -31.00
N GLY A 19 -10.59 3.84 -31.29
CA GLY A 19 -9.59 4.35 -32.21
C GLY A 19 -8.22 3.90 -31.69
N GLU A 20 -7.31 3.54 -32.59
CA GLU A 20 -5.91 3.44 -32.23
C GLU A 20 -5.47 4.83 -31.75
N VAL A 21 -5.50 5.05 -30.44
CA VAL A 21 -4.89 6.23 -29.85
C VAL A 21 -3.40 5.99 -29.99
N SER A 22 -2.76 6.75 -30.88
CA SER A 22 -1.30 6.81 -30.90
C SER A 22 -0.86 7.27 -29.52
N ALA A 23 -0.06 6.44 -28.83
CA ALA A 23 0.59 6.86 -27.61
C ALA A 23 1.58 7.99 -27.95
N ASP A 24 1.43 9.14 -27.31
CA ASP A 24 2.43 10.20 -27.37
C ASP A 24 3.35 10.12 -26.14
N ASP A 25 4.60 10.56 -26.30
CA ASP A 25 5.53 10.75 -25.19
C ASP A 25 5.36 12.17 -24.64
N PHE A 26 5.06 12.27 -23.34
CA PHE A 26 4.81 13.50 -22.62
C PHE A 26 6.00 13.88 -21.73
N ARG A 27 6.32 15.18 -21.73
CA ARG A 27 7.28 15.80 -20.80
C ARG A 27 6.57 16.88 -19.99
N TRP A 28 6.90 16.93 -18.70
CA TRP A 28 6.45 18.01 -17.83
C TRP A 28 7.38 19.22 -17.99
N ASP A 29 6.81 20.38 -18.26
CA ASP A 29 7.55 21.64 -18.37
C ASP A 29 7.05 22.73 -17.41
N ASN A 30 5.86 22.53 -16.83
CA ASN A 30 5.19 23.47 -15.92
C ASN A 30 5.17 24.92 -16.48
N SER A 31 4.87 25.08 -17.77
CA SER A 31 4.93 26.40 -18.42
C SER A 31 3.92 27.41 -17.87
N SER A 32 2.74 26.95 -17.39
CA SER A 32 1.77 27.85 -16.74
C SER A 32 2.22 28.26 -15.32
N GLY A 33 3.01 27.41 -14.67
CA GLY A 33 3.53 27.60 -13.31
C GLY A 33 2.53 27.28 -12.19
N ASP A 34 1.35 26.74 -12.51
CA ASP A 34 0.35 26.35 -11.50
C ASP A 34 0.56 24.94 -10.92
N SER A 35 1.50 24.17 -11.49
CA SER A 35 1.81 22.78 -11.12
C SER A 35 0.67 21.76 -11.27
N LEU A 36 -0.48 22.13 -11.85
CA LEU A 36 -1.64 21.23 -11.94
C LEU A 36 -1.51 20.27 -13.13
N TRP A 37 -1.73 18.98 -12.89
CA TRP A 37 -1.74 17.94 -13.94
C TRP A 37 -2.72 18.28 -15.07
N ARG A 38 -3.92 18.76 -14.72
CA ARG A 38 -4.99 19.04 -15.70
C ARG A 38 -4.72 20.26 -16.58
N THR A 39 -3.76 21.11 -16.21
CA THR A 39 -3.41 22.29 -17.00
C THR A 39 -2.54 21.86 -18.18
N GLY A 40 -3.13 21.82 -19.37
CA GLY A 40 -2.46 21.33 -20.58
C GLY A 40 -1.17 22.07 -20.92
N GLU A 41 -1.08 23.36 -20.61
CA GLU A 41 0.13 24.18 -20.81
C GLU A 41 1.34 23.71 -19.98
N ASN A 42 1.16 22.87 -18.96
CA ASN A 42 2.28 22.32 -18.17
C ASN A 42 2.94 21.08 -18.79
N TRP A 43 2.39 20.63 -19.92
CA TRP A 43 2.89 19.53 -20.71
C TRP A 43 3.41 20.06 -22.04
N ASP A 44 4.50 19.50 -22.54
CA ASP A 44 5.17 19.92 -23.76
C ASP A 44 4.27 19.91 -25.01
N LEU A 45 3.28 19.01 -25.03
CA LEU A 45 2.27 18.92 -26.09
C LEU A 45 1.06 19.87 -25.90
N ASN A 46 1.10 20.74 -24.90
CA ASN A 46 0.07 21.74 -24.58
C ASN A 46 -1.35 21.15 -24.43
N ARG A 47 -1.44 19.92 -23.89
CA ARG A 47 -2.68 19.22 -23.53
C ARG A 47 -2.43 18.35 -22.31
N ALA A 48 -3.47 17.99 -21.56
CA ALA A 48 -3.32 16.97 -20.52
C ALA A 48 -3.09 15.56 -21.14
N PRO A 49 -2.30 14.69 -20.51
CA PRO A 49 -2.15 13.29 -20.91
C PRO A 49 -3.48 12.53 -20.79
N GLY A 50 -3.66 11.54 -21.65
CA GLY A 50 -4.80 10.61 -21.62
C GLY A 50 -4.37 9.15 -21.57
N ALA A 51 -5.34 8.24 -21.52
CA ALA A 51 -5.10 6.80 -21.62
C ALA A 51 -4.30 6.47 -22.89
N GLY A 52 -3.23 5.67 -22.75
CA GLY A 52 -2.28 5.37 -23.83
C GLY A 52 -0.96 6.16 -23.78
N ASP A 53 -0.96 7.39 -23.25
CA ASP A 53 0.22 8.27 -23.28
C ASP A 53 1.32 7.81 -22.30
N ALA A 54 2.60 7.97 -22.67
CA ALA A 54 3.74 7.65 -21.83
C ALA A 54 4.40 8.94 -21.30
N LEU A 55 4.59 9.05 -19.99
CA LEU A 55 5.01 10.28 -19.33
C LEU A 55 6.41 10.10 -18.74
N TYR A 56 7.31 11.03 -19.08
CA TYR A 56 8.67 11.08 -18.55
C TYR A 56 8.88 12.43 -17.88
N VAL A 57 8.85 12.43 -16.56
CA VAL A 57 8.94 13.64 -15.75
C VAL A 57 10.33 13.72 -15.15
N ASP A 58 11.13 14.64 -15.65
CA ASP A 58 12.48 14.89 -15.18
C ASP A 58 12.56 16.21 -14.43
N TRP A 59 13.62 16.37 -13.64
CA TRP A 59 13.86 17.60 -12.90
C TRP A 59 14.10 18.77 -13.87
N ILE A 60 13.35 19.87 -13.68
CA ILE A 60 13.50 21.11 -14.44
C ILE A 60 14.06 22.26 -13.59
N ARG A 61 13.62 22.34 -12.33
CA ARG A 61 14.01 23.33 -11.31
C ARG A 61 13.49 22.88 -9.95
N ASP A 62 13.98 23.49 -8.86
CA ASP A 62 13.44 23.21 -7.53
C ASP A 62 12.30 24.18 -7.14
N PRO A 63 11.13 23.66 -6.69
CA PRO A 63 10.67 22.27 -6.81
C PRO A 63 10.13 21.95 -8.22
N THR A 64 10.31 20.70 -8.67
CA THR A 64 9.57 20.15 -9.82
C THR A 64 8.40 19.36 -9.25
N GLU A 65 7.24 19.99 -9.23
CA GLU A 65 6.03 19.47 -8.60
C GLU A 65 4.91 19.28 -9.63
N ILE A 66 4.20 18.17 -9.52
CA ILE A 66 2.97 17.87 -10.25
C ILE A 66 1.88 17.61 -9.21
N ILE A 67 0.78 18.32 -9.30
CA ILE A 67 -0.36 18.20 -8.39
C ILE A 67 -1.54 17.58 -9.13
N ILE A 68 -2.07 16.50 -8.55
CA ILE A 68 -3.39 15.95 -8.87
C ILE A 68 -4.28 16.27 -7.65
N ASP A 69 -5.25 17.14 -7.85
CA ASP A 69 -6.19 17.55 -6.80
C ASP A 69 -7.56 16.88 -6.95
N ALA A 70 -8.48 17.22 -6.06
CA ALA A 70 -9.84 16.67 -6.02
C ALA A 70 -10.64 16.85 -7.32
N ASP A 71 -10.30 17.83 -8.16
CA ASP A 71 -11.00 18.13 -9.41
C ASP A 71 -10.34 17.47 -10.63
N THR A 72 -9.32 16.62 -10.40
CA THR A 72 -8.51 16.04 -11.47
C THR A 72 -8.81 14.55 -11.65
N GLU A 73 -9.14 14.16 -12.89
CA GLU A 73 -9.16 12.78 -13.37
C GLU A 73 -7.93 12.55 -14.27
N ALA A 74 -6.81 12.13 -13.67
CA ALA A 74 -5.56 11.92 -14.37
C ALA A 74 -5.51 10.53 -15.03
N GLN A 75 -5.07 10.46 -16.28
CA GLN A 75 -4.89 9.21 -17.01
C GLN A 75 -3.57 9.18 -17.78
N CYS A 76 -2.96 8.00 -17.85
CA CYS A 76 -1.83 7.71 -18.71
C CYS A 76 -1.71 6.20 -18.97
N ASN A 77 -0.87 5.78 -19.91
CA ASN A 77 -0.41 4.39 -19.96
C ASN A 77 0.68 4.14 -18.92
N SER A 78 1.69 5.01 -18.86
CA SER A 78 2.75 4.90 -17.86
C SER A 78 3.33 6.23 -17.49
N ILE A 79 3.79 6.36 -16.25
CA ILE A 79 4.58 7.51 -15.79
C ILE A 79 5.89 7.04 -15.16
N THR A 80 6.97 7.73 -15.47
CA THR A 80 8.25 7.59 -14.79
C THR A 80 8.71 8.95 -14.26
N LEU A 81 8.85 9.04 -12.93
CA LEU A 81 9.45 10.19 -12.27
C LEU A 81 10.97 10.01 -12.18
N SER A 82 11.69 11.10 -12.44
CA SER A 82 13.14 11.14 -12.55
C SER A 82 13.62 10.06 -13.52
N ASN A 83 13.10 10.13 -14.74
CA ASN A 83 13.38 9.19 -15.81
C ASN A 83 14.85 9.24 -16.19
N ASP A 84 15.41 10.40 -16.47
CA ASP A 84 16.81 10.58 -16.82
C ASP A 84 17.54 11.37 -15.74
N SER A 85 18.86 11.17 -15.65
CA SER A 85 19.69 12.01 -14.77
C SER A 85 19.81 13.41 -15.37
N ALA A 86 19.30 14.40 -14.66
CA ALA A 86 19.45 15.81 -15.03
C ALA A 86 20.76 16.41 -14.51
N GLY A 87 21.46 15.72 -13.60
CA GLY A 87 22.75 16.17 -13.04
C GLY A 87 22.63 17.34 -12.08
N GLY A 88 21.42 17.67 -11.64
CA GLY A 88 21.10 18.70 -10.64
C GLY A 88 20.63 18.09 -9.31
N GLN A 89 20.92 18.76 -8.19
CA GLN A 89 20.48 18.29 -6.86
C GLN A 89 19.03 18.67 -6.58
N GLY A 90 18.09 18.01 -7.26
CA GLY A 90 16.66 18.19 -7.01
C GLY A 90 15.88 16.88 -7.03
N TYR A 91 14.58 16.98 -6.73
CA TYR A 91 13.66 15.86 -6.77
C TYR A 91 12.45 16.19 -7.66
N VAL A 92 11.87 15.16 -8.24
CA VAL A 92 10.59 15.24 -8.95
C VAL A 92 9.51 14.72 -8.02
N HIS A 93 8.47 15.52 -7.77
CA HIS A 93 7.39 15.16 -6.86
C HIS A 93 6.06 15.12 -7.59
N LEU A 94 5.41 13.96 -7.57
CA LEU A 94 3.98 13.85 -7.82
C LEU A 94 3.25 13.92 -6.48
N HIS A 95 2.32 14.85 -6.32
CA HIS A 95 1.53 15.03 -5.12
C HIS A 95 0.04 14.90 -5.44
N MET A 96 -0.58 13.86 -4.89
CA MET A 96 -2.02 13.67 -4.93
C MET A 96 -2.65 14.18 -3.63
N THR A 97 -3.44 15.24 -3.76
CA THR A 97 -4.27 15.79 -2.66
C THR A 97 -5.73 15.36 -2.75
N GLY A 98 -6.10 14.65 -3.83
CA GLY A 98 -7.43 14.12 -4.10
C GLY A 98 -7.50 13.52 -5.50
N GLY A 99 -8.73 13.37 -6.01
CA GLY A 99 -8.99 13.03 -7.41
C GLY A 99 -8.75 11.55 -7.73
N THR A 100 -8.62 11.25 -9.02
CA THR A 100 -8.30 9.90 -9.51
C THR A 100 -7.06 9.93 -10.37
N PHE A 101 -6.25 8.87 -10.29
CA PHE A 101 -5.11 8.66 -11.17
C PHE A 101 -5.09 7.21 -11.69
N VAL A 102 -5.24 7.05 -13.00
CA VAL A 102 -5.18 5.74 -13.66
C VAL A 102 -3.96 5.68 -14.58
N ALA A 103 -3.08 4.71 -14.32
CA ALA A 103 -1.96 4.37 -15.19
C ALA A 103 -2.13 2.93 -15.70
N ASP A 104 -2.50 2.75 -16.97
CA ASP A 104 -2.87 1.43 -17.51
C ASP A 104 -1.78 0.36 -17.33
N ASN A 105 -0.52 0.77 -17.32
CA ASN A 105 0.64 -0.10 -17.23
C ASN A 105 1.48 0.16 -15.97
N LEU A 106 2.21 1.27 -15.90
CA LEU A 106 3.28 1.40 -14.92
C LEU A 106 3.32 2.78 -14.28
N ILE A 107 3.38 2.81 -12.96
CA ILE A 107 3.87 3.96 -12.20
C ILE A 107 5.27 3.63 -11.68
N ARG A 108 6.27 4.38 -12.11
CA ARG A 108 7.66 4.26 -11.64
C ARG A 108 8.11 5.52 -10.93
N ILE A 109 8.66 5.36 -9.73
CA ILE A 109 9.14 6.44 -8.88
C ILE A 109 10.67 6.32 -8.74
N GLY A 110 11.39 7.29 -9.30
CA GLY A 110 12.85 7.39 -9.25
C GLY A 110 13.55 6.37 -10.14
N ARG A 111 13.77 6.67 -11.43
CA ARG A 111 14.50 5.77 -12.36
C ARG A 111 16.02 5.95 -12.29
N GLU A 112 16.49 7.20 -12.35
CA GLU A 112 17.92 7.57 -12.33
C GLU A 112 18.29 8.60 -11.24
N GLU A 113 17.31 9.29 -10.65
CA GLU A 113 17.51 10.24 -9.54
C GLU A 113 16.38 10.10 -8.50
N LEU A 114 16.24 11.07 -7.59
CA LEU A 114 15.20 11.07 -6.55
C LEU A 114 13.84 11.42 -7.14
N GLY A 115 12.99 10.40 -7.28
CA GLY A 115 11.56 10.57 -7.54
C GLY A 115 10.76 10.42 -6.26
N MET A 116 9.73 11.24 -6.10
CA MET A 116 8.84 11.24 -4.94
C MET A 116 7.38 11.16 -5.38
N PHE A 117 6.60 10.34 -4.68
CA PHE A 117 5.14 10.32 -4.82
C PHE A 117 4.47 10.39 -3.44
N THR A 118 3.60 11.38 -3.24
CA THR A 118 2.79 11.52 -2.02
C THR A 118 1.32 11.39 -2.35
N LEU A 119 0.61 10.54 -1.61
CA LEU A 119 -0.84 10.40 -1.66
C LEU A 119 -1.45 10.80 -0.31
N ASP A 120 -2.08 11.97 -0.26
CA ASP A 120 -2.82 12.43 0.91
C ASP A 120 -4.29 12.00 0.87
N ALA A 121 -4.89 12.00 -0.33
CA ALA A 121 -6.24 11.51 -0.59
C ALA A 121 -6.42 11.21 -2.09
N GLY A 122 -7.49 10.48 -2.43
CA GLY A 122 -7.82 10.09 -3.80
C GLY A 122 -7.56 8.61 -4.08
N ASP A 123 -7.82 8.20 -5.31
CA ASP A 123 -7.70 6.81 -5.75
C ASP A 123 -6.69 6.68 -6.90
N VAL A 124 -5.74 5.77 -6.74
CA VAL A 124 -4.72 5.43 -7.73
C VAL A 124 -4.96 4.01 -8.22
N THR A 125 -4.95 3.81 -9.53
CA THR A 125 -4.97 2.47 -10.13
C THR A 125 -3.82 2.32 -11.11
N CYS A 126 -3.06 1.25 -10.98
CA CYS A 126 -2.05 0.88 -11.98
C CYS A 126 -1.87 -0.62 -12.12
N SER A 127 -1.30 -1.07 -13.25
CA SER A 127 -0.97 -2.50 -13.40
C SER A 127 0.28 -2.88 -12.59
N ALA A 128 1.35 -2.08 -12.62
CA ALA A 128 2.56 -2.30 -11.84
C ALA A 128 3.02 -1.02 -11.14
N PHE A 129 3.55 -1.18 -9.92
CA PHE A 129 4.07 -0.08 -9.13
C PHE A 129 5.52 -0.35 -8.72
N GLN A 130 6.44 0.56 -9.07
CA GLN A 130 7.87 0.30 -8.96
C GLN A 130 8.62 1.50 -8.39
N LEU A 131 9.45 1.27 -7.38
CA LEU A 131 10.37 2.26 -6.85
C LEU A 131 11.81 1.89 -7.22
N GLY A 132 12.60 2.84 -7.73
CA GLY A 132 13.97 2.57 -8.18
C GLY A 132 14.04 1.83 -9.53
N ARG A 133 15.17 1.92 -10.26
CA ARG A 133 15.46 1.05 -11.42
C ARG A 133 16.95 0.89 -11.77
N LYS A 134 17.68 1.99 -11.90
CA LYS A 134 19.07 2.04 -12.38
C LYS A 134 19.97 2.54 -11.26
N ASP A 135 21.25 2.16 -11.27
CA ASP A 135 22.23 2.67 -10.31
C ASP A 135 22.83 3.99 -10.79
N PRO A 136 22.82 5.07 -9.97
CA PRO A 136 22.06 5.25 -8.72
C PRO A 136 20.59 5.61 -9.00
N SER A 137 19.65 5.22 -8.13
CA SER A 137 18.26 5.73 -8.17
C SER A 137 17.62 5.70 -6.79
N LYS A 138 16.62 6.56 -6.54
CA LYS A 138 15.86 6.52 -5.29
C LYS A 138 14.40 6.89 -5.55
N GLY A 139 13.49 5.96 -5.25
CA GLY A 139 12.06 6.25 -5.23
C GLY A 139 11.59 6.38 -3.78
N VAL A 140 10.88 7.46 -3.45
CA VAL A 140 10.23 7.62 -2.14
C VAL A 140 8.73 7.75 -2.36
N VAL A 141 7.97 6.87 -1.72
CA VAL A 141 6.51 6.90 -1.77
C VAL A 141 5.97 7.08 -0.37
N ILE A 142 5.06 8.03 -0.19
CA ILE A 142 4.41 8.32 1.08
C ILE A 142 2.90 8.27 0.87
N ILE A 143 2.23 7.36 1.57
CA ILE A 143 0.78 7.19 1.52
C ILE A 143 0.25 7.62 2.89
N ASN A 144 -0.31 8.82 2.96
CA ASN A 144 -0.93 9.38 4.16
C ASN A 144 -2.44 9.07 4.22
N GLY A 145 -3.07 8.84 3.07
CA GLY A 145 -4.49 8.51 2.93
C GLY A 145 -4.80 7.95 1.54
N GLY A 146 -6.09 7.84 1.21
CA GLY A 146 -6.54 7.34 -0.09
C GLY A 146 -6.28 5.84 -0.33
N THR A 147 -6.45 5.43 -1.58
CA THR A 147 -6.28 4.04 -2.01
C THR A 147 -5.30 3.96 -3.18
N ILE A 148 -4.39 2.98 -3.13
CA ILE A 148 -3.64 2.55 -4.32
C ILE A 148 -4.03 1.11 -4.64
N THR A 149 -4.46 0.85 -5.87
CA THR A 149 -4.74 -0.48 -6.39
C THR A 149 -3.74 -0.84 -7.47
N VAL A 150 -2.94 -1.88 -7.20
CA VAL A 150 -1.91 -2.40 -8.10
C VAL A 150 -2.34 -3.78 -8.60
N GLY A 151 -2.55 -3.91 -9.91
CA GLY A 151 -3.03 -5.15 -10.51
C GLY A 151 -2.05 -6.32 -10.43
N THR A 152 -0.75 -6.03 -10.46
CA THR A 152 0.33 -7.01 -10.35
C THR A 152 1.12 -6.80 -9.07
N ASN A 153 2.40 -6.46 -9.13
CA ASN A 153 3.25 -6.33 -7.97
C ASN A 153 3.65 -4.88 -7.68
N THR A 154 3.89 -4.64 -6.40
CA THR A 154 4.63 -3.49 -5.90
C THR A 154 6.08 -3.91 -5.66
N ARG A 155 7.06 -3.18 -6.19
CA ARG A 155 8.50 -3.48 -6.02
C ARG A 155 9.24 -2.38 -5.30
N VAL A 156 9.94 -2.73 -4.22
CA VAL A 156 10.69 -1.80 -3.35
C VAL A 156 12.06 -2.39 -2.97
N PRO A 157 13.14 -2.03 -3.68
CA PRO A 157 13.16 -1.45 -5.00
C PRO A 157 13.12 -2.55 -6.08
N ARG A 158 13.16 -2.12 -7.36
CA ARG A 158 13.69 -2.93 -8.45
C ARG A 158 15.00 -2.31 -8.96
N GLY A 159 16.03 -3.11 -9.17
CA GLY A 159 17.31 -2.65 -9.74
C GLY A 159 18.10 -1.69 -8.83
N GLY A 160 19.08 -0.98 -9.40
CA GLY A 160 20.16 -0.19 -8.77
C GLY A 160 19.79 0.91 -7.77
N SER A 161 18.92 0.65 -6.81
CA SER A 161 18.42 1.66 -5.89
C SER A 161 19.38 1.91 -4.74
N GLN A 162 19.50 3.18 -4.34
CA GLN A 162 20.19 3.66 -3.16
C GLN A 162 19.25 3.79 -1.95
N GLY A 163 18.36 2.81 -1.79
CA GLY A 163 17.41 2.74 -0.68
C GLY A 163 16.12 3.49 -0.98
N SER A 164 15.35 2.94 -1.92
CA SER A 164 13.96 3.36 -2.15
C SER A 164 13.09 3.04 -0.94
N GLU A 165 12.14 3.91 -0.65
CA GLU A 165 11.36 3.88 0.58
C GLU A 165 9.87 3.93 0.27
N LEU A 166 9.10 3.04 0.90
CA LEU A 166 7.65 3.05 0.87
C LEU A 166 7.08 3.26 2.29
N HIS A 167 6.38 4.36 2.51
CA HIS A 167 5.82 4.73 3.80
C HIS A 167 4.29 4.62 3.76
N LEU A 168 3.72 3.69 4.53
CA LEU A 168 2.28 3.54 4.77
C LEU A 168 1.89 4.23 6.08
N ASN A 169 1.83 5.57 6.03
CA ASN A 169 1.41 6.40 7.16
C ASN A 169 -0.11 6.34 7.40
N GLY A 170 -0.87 6.09 6.34
CA GLY A 170 -2.32 5.90 6.34
C GLY A 170 -2.76 5.24 5.04
N GLY A 171 -4.06 5.31 4.73
CA GLY A 171 -4.61 4.78 3.49
C GLY A 171 -4.48 3.26 3.33
N THR A 172 -4.81 2.77 2.13
CA THR A 172 -4.73 1.35 1.80
C THR A 172 -3.98 1.11 0.49
N LEU A 173 -3.01 0.18 0.53
CA LEU A 173 -2.32 -0.34 -0.64
C LEU A 173 -2.82 -1.76 -0.94
N TYR A 174 -3.58 -1.92 -2.02
CA TYR A 174 -3.91 -3.21 -2.61
C TYR A 174 -2.85 -3.57 -3.66
N THR A 175 -2.21 -4.73 -3.53
CA THR A 175 -1.22 -5.22 -4.50
C THR A 175 -1.28 -6.74 -4.56
N ASN A 176 -1.18 -7.37 -5.74
CA ASN A 176 -1.21 -8.84 -5.80
C ASN A 176 -0.06 -9.49 -5.02
N GLY A 177 1.12 -8.87 -5.12
CA GLY A 177 2.28 -9.23 -4.30
C GLY A 177 3.19 -8.05 -4.02
N LEU A 178 3.94 -8.14 -2.93
CA LEU A 178 5.06 -7.27 -2.62
C LEU A 178 6.37 -7.98 -2.98
N VAL A 179 7.29 -7.28 -3.62
CA VAL A 179 8.67 -7.74 -3.85
C VAL A 179 9.62 -6.73 -3.24
N MET A 180 10.18 -7.09 -2.08
CA MET A 180 11.24 -6.31 -1.42
C MET A 180 12.61 -6.75 -1.93
N ASN A 181 13.48 -5.80 -2.24
CA ASN A 181 14.88 -6.05 -2.61
C ASN A 181 15.01 -7.17 -3.65
N ASP A 182 14.38 -6.94 -4.82
CA ASP A 182 14.15 -7.90 -5.90
C ASP A 182 15.33 -8.87 -6.13
N PRO A 183 15.23 -10.15 -5.72
CA PRO A 183 16.34 -11.09 -5.75
C PRO A 183 16.73 -11.49 -7.18
N ASP A 184 15.81 -11.31 -8.13
CA ASP A 184 16.00 -11.67 -9.54
C ASP A 184 16.70 -10.55 -10.34
N ASP A 185 16.89 -9.38 -9.74
CA ASP A 185 17.59 -8.27 -10.37
C ASP A 185 18.95 -8.10 -9.68
N ALA A 186 20.03 -8.46 -10.38
CA ALA A 186 21.40 -8.34 -9.87
C ALA A 186 21.82 -6.88 -9.59
N LEU A 187 21.07 -5.91 -10.13
CA LEU A 187 21.25 -4.50 -9.81
C LEU A 187 20.47 -4.11 -8.56
N SER A 188 19.53 -4.93 -8.06
CA SER A 188 18.75 -4.62 -6.87
C SER A 188 19.65 -4.35 -5.68
N GLY A 189 19.78 -3.07 -5.29
CA GLY A 189 20.46 -2.70 -4.06
C GLY A 189 19.71 -3.30 -2.87
N THR A 190 20.42 -3.80 -1.87
CA THR A 190 19.87 -4.47 -0.67
C THR A 190 19.25 -3.50 0.35
N ASN A 191 18.81 -2.32 -0.08
CA ASN A 191 18.58 -1.19 0.80
C ASN A 191 17.15 -0.64 0.75
N GLY A 192 16.25 -1.27 -0.01
CA GLY A 192 14.85 -0.86 0.00
C GLY A 192 14.19 -1.14 1.34
N SER A 193 13.38 -0.20 1.78
CA SER A 193 12.67 -0.26 3.04
C SER A 193 11.20 0.09 2.86
N MET A 194 10.38 -0.47 3.74
CA MET A 194 8.99 -0.13 3.90
C MET A 194 8.70 0.10 5.37
N ASP A 195 8.01 1.18 5.70
CA ASP A 195 7.53 1.44 7.05
C ASP A 195 6.00 1.52 7.05
N ILE A 196 5.39 0.96 8.09
CA ILE A 196 3.94 1.02 8.31
C ILE A 196 3.72 1.72 9.64
N ALA A 197 2.99 2.83 9.63
CA ALA A 197 2.65 3.59 10.83
C ALA A 197 1.14 3.76 11.03
N GLY A 198 0.34 3.75 9.97
CA GLY A 198 -1.11 3.83 10.08
C GLY A 198 -1.89 3.34 8.87
N GLY A 199 -1.21 2.99 7.78
CA GLY A 199 -1.83 2.40 6.61
C GLY A 199 -1.98 0.88 6.70
N VAL A 200 -2.70 0.32 5.74
CA VAL A 200 -2.89 -1.12 5.58
C VAL A 200 -2.41 -1.54 4.20
N MET A 201 -1.66 -2.64 4.13
CA MET A 201 -1.36 -3.32 2.87
C MET A 201 -2.20 -4.58 2.77
N VAL A 202 -2.87 -4.77 1.65
CA VAL A 202 -3.66 -5.97 1.34
C VAL A 202 -3.03 -6.66 0.13
N LEU A 203 -2.55 -7.89 0.35
CA LEU A 203 -2.02 -8.73 -0.71
C LEU A 203 -3.18 -9.50 -1.36
N THR A 204 -3.52 -9.13 -2.59
CA THR A 204 -4.76 -9.58 -3.25
C THR A 204 -4.65 -10.93 -3.94
N GLY A 205 -3.47 -11.56 -3.94
CA GLY A 205 -3.33 -12.96 -4.36
C GLY A 205 -4.03 -13.90 -3.38
N GLU A 206 -4.74 -14.91 -3.91
CA GLU A 206 -5.54 -15.86 -3.09
C GLU A 206 -4.71 -16.82 -2.23
N GLU A 207 -3.39 -16.81 -2.40
CA GLU A 207 -2.45 -17.62 -1.63
C GLU A 207 -2.04 -16.93 -0.32
N ASP A 208 -1.81 -17.73 0.72
CA ASP A 208 -1.25 -17.24 1.99
C ASP A 208 0.20 -16.76 1.77
N GLN A 209 0.39 -15.45 1.87
CA GLN A 209 1.70 -14.80 1.70
C GLN A 209 2.33 -14.42 3.04
N THR A 210 1.76 -14.84 4.19
CA THR A 210 2.26 -14.46 5.52
C THR A 210 3.71 -14.87 5.75
N GLU A 211 4.13 -16.07 5.34
CA GLU A 211 5.53 -16.53 5.50
C GLU A 211 6.52 -15.66 4.71
N LYS A 212 6.15 -15.23 3.51
CA LYS A 212 6.96 -14.32 2.70
C LYS A 212 7.13 -12.96 3.40
N ILE A 213 6.03 -12.40 3.92
CA ILE A 213 6.06 -11.13 4.65
C ILE A 213 6.84 -11.25 5.96
N LYS A 214 6.70 -12.36 6.71
CA LYS A 214 7.52 -12.64 7.89
C LYS A 214 9.01 -12.59 7.56
N GLY A 215 9.42 -13.18 6.44
CA GLY A 215 10.81 -13.10 5.98
C GLY A 215 11.29 -11.65 5.77
N TYR A 216 10.47 -10.80 5.15
CA TYR A 216 10.79 -9.38 4.96
C TYR A 216 10.88 -8.60 6.27
N VAL A 217 9.99 -8.89 7.23
CA VAL A 217 10.02 -8.31 8.57
C VAL A 217 11.29 -8.75 9.32
N GLN A 218 11.63 -10.04 9.29
CA GLN A 218 12.84 -10.58 9.93
C GLN A 218 14.13 -9.97 9.38
N ASN A 219 14.16 -9.68 8.07
CA ASN A 219 15.28 -9.00 7.43
C ASN A 219 15.36 -7.50 7.78
N GLY A 220 14.34 -6.95 8.46
CA GLY A 220 14.24 -5.53 8.78
C GLY A 220 13.89 -4.66 7.56
N TRP A 221 13.35 -5.25 6.49
CA TRP A 221 12.93 -4.52 5.30
C TRP A 221 11.54 -3.91 5.46
N ILE A 222 10.70 -4.51 6.31
CA ILE A 222 9.42 -3.95 6.72
C ILE A 222 9.48 -3.64 8.21
N THR A 223 9.28 -2.37 8.56
CA THR A 223 9.30 -1.83 9.92
C THR A 223 7.91 -1.33 10.34
N ALA A 224 7.75 -1.11 11.64
CA ALA A 224 6.54 -0.54 12.22
C ALA A 224 6.91 0.73 12.99
N TYR A 225 6.28 1.86 12.65
CA TYR A 225 6.52 3.16 13.29
C TYR A 225 8.01 3.57 13.32
N GLY A 226 8.74 3.25 12.26
CA GLY A 226 10.16 3.58 12.10
C GLY A 226 11.14 2.66 12.85
N VAL A 227 10.67 1.62 13.55
CA VAL A 227 11.52 0.66 14.28
C VAL A 227 11.27 -0.78 13.82
N LYS A 228 12.18 -1.70 14.11
CA LYS A 228 11.97 -3.11 13.73
C LYS A 228 10.81 -3.70 14.52
N SER A 229 10.07 -4.61 13.90
CA SER A 229 9.01 -5.36 14.59
C SER A 229 9.59 -6.09 15.81
N GLY A 230 8.99 -5.87 16.98
CA GLY A 230 9.45 -6.41 18.27
C GLY A 230 10.30 -5.44 19.09
N GLU A 231 10.68 -4.27 18.55
CA GLU A 231 11.38 -3.23 19.30
C GLU A 231 10.40 -2.29 20.03
N LEU A 232 10.90 -1.61 21.07
CA LEU A 232 10.14 -0.61 21.79
C LEU A 232 10.28 0.75 21.10
N LEU A 233 9.16 1.47 21.02
CA LEU A 233 9.16 2.90 20.72
C LEU A 233 9.76 3.71 21.88
N GLU A 234 10.09 4.97 21.63
CA GLU A 234 10.61 5.87 22.66
C GLU A 234 9.66 6.04 23.85
N ASP A 235 8.35 5.89 23.62
CA ASP A 235 7.31 5.94 24.65
C ASP A 235 7.11 4.62 25.41
N GLY A 236 7.89 3.58 25.08
CA GLY A 236 7.88 2.27 25.74
C GLY A 236 6.86 1.28 25.19
N ARG A 237 6.07 1.63 24.17
CA ARG A 237 5.17 0.67 23.51
C ARG A 237 5.93 -0.29 22.60
N LEU A 238 5.49 -1.53 22.53
CA LEU A 238 6.02 -2.55 21.63
C LEU A 238 5.45 -2.35 20.22
N ALA A 239 6.30 -2.02 19.25
CA ALA A 239 5.93 -1.90 17.85
C ALA A 239 5.94 -3.27 17.17
N LEU A 240 4.89 -3.59 16.42
CA LEU A 240 4.74 -4.86 15.73
C LEU A 240 4.21 -4.65 14.32
N VAL A 241 4.85 -5.30 13.35
CA VAL A 241 4.22 -5.60 12.07
C VAL A 241 3.33 -6.82 12.28
N GLN A 242 2.03 -6.62 12.09
CA GLN A 242 0.99 -7.62 12.20
C GLN A 242 0.57 -8.10 10.83
N MET A 243 0.09 -9.34 10.76
CA MET A 243 -0.51 -9.88 9.55
C MET A 243 -1.48 -11.00 9.87
N ASP A 244 -2.48 -11.16 9.00
CA ASP A 244 -3.38 -12.32 8.97
C ASP A 244 -3.62 -12.77 7.53
N PHE A 245 -4.10 -14.00 7.39
CA PHE A 245 -4.59 -14.56 6.13
C PHE A 245 -6.03 -15.04 6.33
N ASP A 246 -6.91 -14.70 5.39
CA ASP A 246 -8.32 -15.14 5.36
C ASP A 246 -9.14 -14.74 6.60
N LEU A 247 -8.67 -13.75 7.38
CA LEU A 247 -9.37 -13.25 8.56
C LEU A 247 -9.92 -11.85 8.34
N THR A 248 -9.05 -10.86 8.13
CA THR A 248 -9.48 -9.47 7.92
C THR A 248 -10.05 -9.29 6.51
N ASN A 249 -9.41 -9.91 5.51
CA ASN A 249 -9.86 -9.94 4.13
C ASN A 249 -9.91 -11.41 3.66
N PRO A 250 -11.10 -11.97 3.36
CA PRO A 250 -11.23 -13.37 2.94
C PRO A 250 -10.37 -13.70 1.71
N GLY A 251 -9.62 -14.80 1.79
CA GLY A 251 -8.69 -15.26 0.77
C GLY A 251 -7.45 -14.37 0.58
N MET A 252 -7.22 -13.35 1.40
CA MET A 252 -6.11 -12.40 1.22
C MET A 252 -5.21 -12.33 2.45
N THR A 253 -3.96 -11.93 2.25
CA THR A 253 -3.07 -11.58 3.36
C THR A 253 -3.19 -10.08 3.66
N THR A 254 -3.51 -9.72 4.90
CA THR A 254 -3.58 -8.32 5.35
C THR A 254 -2.37 -8.02 6.23
N VAL A 255 -1.71 -6.88 6.04
CA VAL A 255 -0.52 -6.46 6.80
C VAL A 255 -0.70 -5.04 7.31
N TRP A 256 -0.44 -4.82 8.60
CA TRP A 256 -0.56 -3.51 9.25
C TRP A 256 0.46 -3.39 10.39
N ALA A 257 0.52 -2.21 11.02
CA ALA A 257 1.34 -2.00 12.21
C ALA A 257 0.47 -1.76 13.45
N SER A 258 0.91 -2.29 14.59
CA SER A 258 0.33 -1.98 15.90
C SER A 258 1.41 -1.61 16.90
N ALA A 259 1.04 -0.79 17.89
CA ALA A 259 1.91 -0.45 19.00
C ALA A 259 1.12 -0.45 20.30
N GLY A 260 1.52 -1.30 21.25
CA GLY A 260 0.78 -1.54 22.49
C GLY A 260 1.68 -1.79 23.69
N ASP A 261 1.08 -2.00 24.86
CA ASP A 261 1.81 -2.29 26.09
C ASP A 261 2.52 -3.67 25.98
N PRO A 262 3.86 -3.75 26.11
CA PRO A 262 4.58 -5.03 26.06
C PRO A 262 4.20 -6.02 27.17
N THR A 263 3.57 -5.54 28.26
CA THR A 263 3.16 -6.36 29.40
C THR A 263 1.81 -7.05 29.20
N GLN A 264 1.05 -6.67 28.16
CA GLN A 264 -0.23 -7.29 27.83
C GLN A 264 -0.05 -8.55 26.97
N ALA A 265 -0.88 -9.57 27.22
CA ALA A 265 -1.01 -10.72 26.35
C ALA A 265 -1.62 -10.30 25.00
N ARG A 266 -1.24 -10.96 23.91
CA ARG A 266 -1.59 -10.54 22.54
C ARG A 266 -1.63 -11.70 21.56
N SER A 267 -2.04 -11.42 20.32
CA SER A 267 -2.10 -12.39 19.21
C SER A 267 -2.84 -13.67 19.59
N PRO A 268 -4.11 -13.58 20.05
CA PRO A 268 -4.89 -14.77 20.39
C PRO A 268 -5.14 -15.63 19.14
N MET A 269 -5.18 -16.94 19.34
CA MET A 269 -5.59 -17.94 18.38
C MET A 269 -6.59 -18.87 19.09
N PRO A 270 -7.85 -18.95 18.65
CA PRO A 270 -8.42 -18.22 17.52
C PRO A 270 -8.40 -16.69 17.73
N ALA A 271 -8.23 -15.94 16.64
CA ALA A 271 -8.26 -14.48 16.70
C ALA A 271 -9.64 -13.97 17.15
N ASP A 272 -9.67 -12.79 17.76
CA ASP A 272 -10.93 -12.16 18.16
C ASP A 272 -11.87 -12.00 16.94
N GLY A 273 -13.16 -12.25 17.14
CA GLY A 273 -14.17 -12.26 16.08
C GLY A 273 -14.15 -13.46 15.13
N SER A 274 -13.21 -14.41 15.27
CA SER A 274 -13.18 -15.61 14.40
C SER A 274 -14.35 -16.57 14.66
N THR A 275 -14.91 -17.13 13.59
CA THR A 275 -15.89 -18.22 13.68
C THR A 275 -15.18 -19.55 13.53
N VAL A 276 -14.96 -20.26 14.64
CA VAL A 276 -14.32 -21.57 14.62
C VAL A 276 -15.38 -22.67 14.59
N GLN A 277 -15.28 -23.58 13.61
CA GLN A 277 -16.08 -24.80 13.66
C GLN A 277 -15.61 -25.65 14.84
N LEU A 278 -16.51 -26.04 15.74
CA LEU A 278 -16.18 -26.81 16.94
C LEU A 278 -15.34 -28.07 16.67
N ALA A 279 -15.51 -28.70 15.50
CA ALA A 279 -14.74 -29.87 15.08
C ALA A 279 -13.23 -29.61 14.88
N HIS A 280 -12.84 -28.34 14.71
CA HIS A 280 -11.47 -27.89 14.47
C HIS A 280 -10.90 -27.03 15.62
N ALA A 281 -11.64 -26.87 16.73
CA ALA A 281 -11.14 -26.15 17.90
C ALA A 281 -10.11 -27.04 18.63
N THR A 282 -8.82 -26.75 18.43
CA THR A 282 -7.72 -27.59 18.94
C THR A 282 -7.12 -27.05 20.24
N ALA A 283 -6.85 -25.74 20.34
CA ALA A 283 -6.36 -25.09 21.56
C ALA A 283 -6.60 -23.57 21.51
N LEU A 284 -6.67 -22.93 22.68
CA LEU A 284 -6.49 -21.48 22.81
C LEU A 284 -4.99 -21.20 22.95
N GLU A 285 -4.46 -20.35 22.08
CA GLU A 285 -3.07 -19.89 22.13
C GLU A 285 -3.04 -18.37 22.14
N PHE A 286 -2.00 -17.79 22.73
CA PHE A 286 -1.74 -16.35 22.70
C PHE A 286 -0.27 -16.14 23.07
N THR A 287 0.27 -14.98 22.70
CA THR A 287 1.58 -14.56 23.16
C THR A 287 1.46 -13.98 24.58
N PRO A 288 2.18 -14.53 25.58
CA PRO A 288 2.24 -13.96 26.93
C PRO A 288 2.67 -12.50 26.95
N GLY A 289 2.18 -11.76 27.95
CA GLY A 289 2.78 -10.49 28.34
C GLY A 289 4.24 -10.68 28.75
N GLY A 290 5.12 -9.71 28.46
CA GLY A 290 6.57 -9.88 28.60
C GLY A 290 7.07 -10.28 30.01
N SER A 291 6.29 -10.02 31.05
CA SER A 291 6.58 -10.40 32.44
C SER A 291 5.57 -11.39 33.04
N ALA A 292 4.69 -11.98 32.23
CA ALA A 292 3.66 -12.89 32.72
C ALA A 292 4.26 -14.24 33.14
N ILE A 293 3.97 -14.66 34.37
CA ILE A 293 4.37 -15.97 34.91
C ILE A 293 3.25 -17.01 34.69
N TRP A 294 2.00 -16.56 34.75
CA TRP A 294 0.79 -17.33 34.53
C TRP A 294 -0.31 -16.37 34.01
N HIS A 295 -1.38 -16.93 33.44
CA HIS A 295 -2.57 -16.17 33.02
C HIS A 295 -3.79 -16.80 33.67
N ASP A 296 -4.75 -15.96 34.08
CA ASP A 296 -6.10 -16.44 34.36
C ASP A 296 -6.95 -16.27 33.10
N VAL A 297 -7.50 -17.39 32.62
CA VAL A 297 -8.37 -17.42 31.45
C VAL A 297 -9.80 -17.67 31.90
N TYR A 298 -10.67 -16.72 31.59
CA TYR A 298 -12.10 -16.78 31.92
C TYR A 298 -12.90 -17.04 30.65
N LEU A 299 -13.71 -18.09 30.66
CA LEU A 299 -14.56 -18.48 29.53
C LEU A 299 -16.03 -18.41 29.94
N GLY A 300 -16.85 -17.76 29.14
CA GLY A 300 -18.28 -17.61 29.40
C GLY A 300 -19.04 -17.10 28.18
N SER A 301 -20.35 -17.31 28.18
CA SER A 301 -21.25 -16.78 27.15
C SER A 301 -21.83 -15.40 27.50
N ASP A 302 -21.57 -14.91 28.71
CA ASP A 302 -21.98 -13.57 29.18
C ASP A 302 -20.75 -12.66 29.16
N GLN A 303 -20.74 -11.70 28.23
CA GLN A 303 -19.63 -10.79 28.03
C GLN A 303 -19.38 -9.88 29.23
N ASP A 304 -20.44 -9.42 29.91
CA ASP A 304 -20.32 -8.53 31.06
C ASP A 304 -19.71 -9.29 32.25
N ALA A 305 -20.13 -10.55 32.44
CA ALA A 305 -19.55 -11.43 33.46
C ALA A 305 -18.06 -11.71 33.21
N VAL A 306 -17.67 -12.05 31.96
CA VAL A 306 -16.26 -12.30 31.60
C VAL A 306 -15.43 -11.02 31.75
N THR A 307 -15.97 -9.87 31.37
CA THR A 307 -15.29 -8.56 31.50
C THR A 307 -15.08 -8.17 32.96
N ALA A 308 -16.01 -8.53 33.85
CA ALA A 308 -15.94 -8.25 35.28
C ALA A 308 -15.15 -9.30 36.08
N ALA A 309 -14.77 -10.42 35.48
CA ALA A 309 -14.08 -11.50 36.17
C ALA A 309 -12.69 -11.06 36.66
N ASP A 310 -12.31 -11.53 37.85
CA ASP A 310 -10.99 -11.28 38.44
C ASP A 310 -10.49 -12.53 39.18
N THR A 311 -9.31 -12.44 39.79
CA THR A 311 -8.66 -13.58 40.47
C THR A 311 -9.48 -14.20 41.62
N SER A 312 -10.52 -13.50 42.10
CA SER A 312 -11.47 -14.00 43.09
C SER A 312 -12.63 -14.79 42.48
N ASP A 313 -12.84 -14.69 41.17
CA ASP A 313 -13.84 -15.47 40.45
C ASP A 313 -13.39 -16.94 40.33
N THR A 314 -14.16 -17.80 40.99
CA THR A 314 -13.96 -19.26 40.98
C THR A 314 -14.84 -19.97 39.95
N THR A 315 -15.69 -19.24 39.22
CA THR A 315 -16.56 -19.77 38.18
C THR A 315 -15.92 -19.54 36.81
N GLY A 316 -15.71 -20.60 36.03
CA GLY A 316 -15.21 -20.47 34.65
C GLY A 316 -13.71 -20.23 34.46
N ARG A 317 -12.88 -20.32 35.52
CA ARG A 317 -11.41 -20.23 35.44
C ARG A 317 -10.82 -21.52 34.83
N GLY A 318 -10.21 -21.39 33.66
CA GLY A 318 -9.38 -22.43 33.05
C GLY A 318 -7.99 -22.53 33.71
N PRO A 319 -7.31 -23.69 33.62
CA PRO A 319 -5.92 -23.83 34.05
C PRO A 319 -4.93 -23.06 33.15
#